data_AF-A0A7I7LB21-F1
#
_entry.id   AF-A0A7I7LB21-F1
#
_cell.length_a   1.000
_cell.length_b   1.000
_cell.length_c   1.000
_cell.angle_alpha   90.00
_cell.angle_beta   90.00
_cell.angle_gamma   90.00
#
_symmetry.space_group_name_H-M   'P 1'
#
loop_
_entity.id
_entity.type
_entity.pdbx_description
1 polymer ?
#
loop_
_entity_poly.entity_id
_entity_poly.type
_entity_poly.pdbx_seq_one_letter_code
_entity_poly.pdbx_strand_id
1 'polypeptide(L)'
;MTSPVWMGSPPEVHSTLLSSGPGAASLQVSASAWTSLGAVYSSAADELTAVVVVGETEVWEGMGAASYAAAHQPCVAWLMRNGAEAEAMAAEHEAMAAAYCAALAAMPTMGELAENHLVHGVLLGTNFFGINTVPIAVNEADYARMWVQAATTMSAYDAASTVFSARAPQTTPAPRLIHSLSDNAPNVLPQAASVLGSWSEFWEEFLYNLGEIFSYAWDSMVVLGMDIGEYLGDPIGFLIAAVIGFFWGLRVWSCV
;
A
#
# COMPACT_ATOMS: atom_id res chain seq x y z
N MET A 1 17.11 -16.76 -9.73
CA MET A 1 16.01 -17.37 -10.51
C MET A 1 15.28 -18.34 -9.58
N THR A 2 14.23 -17.89 -8.89
CA THR A 2 13.40 -18.68 -7.94
C THR A 2 12.20 -19.35 -8.61
N SER A 3 12.26 -19.52 -9.94
CA SER A 3 11.23 -20.17 -10.77
C SER A 3 10.81 -21.62 -10.40
N PRO A 4 11.49 -22.42 -9.55
CA PRO A 4 10.98 -23.75 -9.22
C PRO A 4 9.79 -23.78 -8.25
N VAL A 5 9.61 -22.76 -7.38
CA VAL A 5 8.64 -22.90 -6.27
C VAL A 5 7.18 -22.83 -6.74
N TRP A 6 6.86 -21.90 -7.64
CA TRP A 6 5.49 -21.67 -8.07
C TRP A 6 4.96 -22.78 -8.99
N MET A 7 5.82 -23.40 -9.80
CA MET A 7 5.42 -24.55 -10.63
C MET A 7 5.12 -25.80 -9.78
N GLY A 8 5.61 -25.87 -8.54
CA GLY A 8 5.42 -27.01 -7.64
C GLY A 8 4.03 -27.14 -7.03
N SER A 9 3.14 -26.17 -7.23
CA SER A 9 1.75 -26.19 -6.75
C SER A 9 0.76 -25.99 -7.91
N PRO A 10 -0.41 -26.63 -7.86
CA PRO A 10 -1.41 -26.54 -8.93
C PRO A 10 -2.07 -25.14 -8.99
N PRO A 11 -2.64 -24.75 -10.14
CA PRO A 11 -3.17 -23.40 -10.37
C PRO A 11 -4.29 -22.99 -9.40
N GLU A 12 -5.07 -23.92 -8.84
CA GLU A 12 -6.13 -23.64 -7.87
C GLU A 12 -5.57 -23.03 -6.59
N VAL A 13 -4.40 -23.49 -6.16
CA VAL A 13 -3.73 -22.96 -4.96
C VAL A 13 -3.36 -21.50 -5.19
N HIS A 14 -2.71 -21.20 -6.31
CA HIS A 14 -2.31 -19.83 -6.65
C HIS A 14 -3.52 -18.90 -6.81
N SER A 15 -4.55 -19.37 -7.52
CA SER A 15 -5.77 -18.62 -7.79
C SER A 15 -6.53 -18.30 -6.51
N THR A 16 -6.63 -19.27 -5.60
CA THR A 16 -7.27 -19.08 -4.29
C THR A 16 -6.45 -18.15 -3.39
N LEU A 17 -5.14 -18.35 -3.31
CA LEU A 17 -4.26 -17.52 -2.48
C LEU A 17 -4.28 -16.04 -2.92
N LEU A 18 -4.23 -15.79 -4.22
CA LEU A 18 -4.20 -14.43 -4.75
C LEU A 18 -5.55 -13.69 -4.60
N SER A 19 -6.67 -14.42 -4.71
CA SER A 19 -8.02 -13.84 -4.71
C SER A 19 -8.71 -13.79 -3.34
N SER A 20 -8.19 -14.48 -2.32
CA SER A 20 -8.78 -14.52 -0.98
C SER A 20 -8.33 -13.38 -0.04
N GLY A 21 -7.34 -12.60 -0.45
CA GLY A 21 -6.82 -11.48 0.34
C GLY A 21 -7.73 -10.24 0.34
N PRO A 22 -7.45 -9.26 1.23
CA PRO A 22 -8.23 -8.02 1.38
C PRO A 22 -8.08 -7.02 0.21
N GLY A 23 -7.33 -7.36 -0.84
CA GLY A 23 -7.07 -6.51 -2.00
C GLY A 23 -5.99 -5.45 -1.77
N ALA A 24 -5.84 -4.54 -2.75
CA ALA A 24 -4.78 -3.54 -2.79
C ALA A 24 -5.14 -2.19 -2.14
N ALA A 25 -6.33 -2.04 -1.57
CA ALA A 25 -6.80 -0.76 -1.03
C ALA A 25 -5.89 -0.23 0.10
N SER A 26 -5.36 -1.10 0.96
CA SER A 26 -4.43 -0.70 2.01
C SER A 26 -3.11 -0.16 1.46
N LEU A 27 -2.64 -0.67 0.31
CA LEU A 27 -1.46 -0.14 -0.37
C LEU A 27 -1.72 1.25 -0.94
N GLN A 28 -2.91 1.49 -1.51
CA GLN A 28 -3.30 2.80 -2.03
C GLN A 28 -3.45 3.84 -0.92
N VAL A 29 -4.08 3.47 0.21
CA VAL A 29 -4.15 4.33 1.39
C VAL A 29 -2.74 4.66 1.90
N SER A 30 -1.85 3.67 1.94
CA SER A 30 -0.45 3.90 2.34
C SER A 30 0.25 4.87 1.37
N ALA A 31 0.03 4.73 0.06
CA ALA A 31 0.59 5.66 -0.93
C ALA A 31 0.13 7.10 -0.66
N SER A 32 -1.17 7.33 -0.45
CA SER A 32 -1.69 8.68 -0.14
C SER A 32 -1.12 9.27 1.15
N ALA A 33 -0.86 8.43 2.16
CA ALA A 33 -0.25 8.86 3.41
C ALA A 33 1.22 9.31 3.19
N TRP A 34 1.98 8.57 2.38
CA TRP A 34 3.34 8.95 1.99
C TRP A 34 3.38 10.23 1.17
N THR A 35 2.46 10.41 0.22
CA THR A 35 2.32 11.67 -0.55
C THR A 35 2.04 12.85 0.39
N SER A 36 1.13 12.68 1.34
CA SER A 36 0.79 13.72 2.32
C SER A 36 1.99 14.07 3.21
N LEU A 37 2.75 13.06 3.64
CA LEU A 37 3.98 13.26 4.40
C LEU A 37 5.04 14.02 3.60
N GLY A 38 5.18 13.74 2.29
CA GLY A 38 6.04 14.49 1.39
C GLY A 38 5.68 15.98 1.34
N ALA A 39 4.38 16.29 1.22
CA ALA A 39 3.89 17.66 1.24
C ALA A 39 4.21 18.40 2.55
N VAL A 40 4.06 17.72 3.70
CA VAL A 40 4.42 18.28 5.02
C VAL A 40 5.92 18.58 5.12
N TYR A 41 6.78 17.70 4.59
CA TYR A 41 8.22 17.97 4.55
C TYR A 41 8.56 19.18 3.66
N SER A 42 7.90 19.31 2.51
CA SER A 42 8.09 20.45 1.61
C SER A 42 7.64 21.75 2.26
N SER A 43 6.44 21.79 2.84
CA SER A 43 5.92 23.00 3.49
C SER A 43 6.78 23.42 4.68
N ALA A 44 7.24 22.46 5.49
CA ALA A 44 8.15 22.74 6.61
C ALA A 44 9.52 23.28 6.13
N ALA A 45 10.03 22.82 4.99
CA ALA A 45 11.26 23.34 4.40
C ALA A 45 11.09 24.80 3.92
N ASP A 46 9.96 25.10 3.29
CA ASP A 46 9.62 26.45 2.82
C ASP A 46 9.42 27.42 3.99
N GLU A 47 8.69 27.01 5.02
CA GLU A 47 8.49 27.79 6.25
C GLU A 47 9.81 28.09 6.95
N LEU A 48 10.67 27.07 7.13
CA LEU A 48 11.98 27.25 7.76
C LEU A 48 12.85 28.21 6.95
N THR A 49 12.84 28.08 5.62
CA THR A 49 13.58 28.98 4.73
C THR A 49 13.08 30.42 4.85
N ALA A 50 11.76 30.64 4.90
CA ALA A 50 11.17 31.97 5.07
C ALA A 50 11.58 32.61 6.42
N VAL A 51 11.52 31.85 7.52
CA VAL A 51 11.94 32.34 8.85
C VAL A 51 13.42 32.73 8.87
N VAL A 52 14.28 31.92 8.23
CA VAL A 52 15.72 32.21 8.14
C VAL A 52 15.96 33.51 7.36
N VAL A 53 15.29 33.72 6.22
CA VAL A 53 15.43 34.93 5.40
C VAL A 53 14.94 36.18 6.14
N VAL A 54 13.77 36.12 6.80
CA VAL A 54 13.25 37.23 7.61
C VAL A 54 14.19 37.56 8.77
N GLY A 55 14.75 36.53 9.43
CA GLY A 55 15.72 36.71 10.51
C GLY A 55 17.00 37.43 10.08
N GLU A 56 17.50 37.15 8.87
CA GLU A 56 18.69 37.81 8.31
C GLU A 56 18.45 39.26 7.86
N THR A 57 17.24 39.57 7.40
CA THR A 57 16.96 40.83 6.71
C THR A 57 16.18 41.86 7.53
N GLU A 58 15.40 41.43 8.52
CA GLU A 58 14.46 42.33 9.22
C GLU A 58 14.71 42.47 10.73
N VAL A 59 15.31 41.46 11.39
CA VAL A 59 15.34 41.39 12.87
C VAL A 59 16.71 41.73 13.45
N TRP A 60 17.78 41.14 12.93
CA TRP A 60 19.15 41.40 13.38
C TRP A 60 20.13 41.34 12.20
N GLU A 61 20.82 42.45 11.89
CA GLU A 61 21.84 42.44 10.84
C GLU A 61 23.22 42.09 11.42
N GLY A 62 24.04 41.34 10.68
CA GLY A 62 25.46 41.11 11.01
C GLY A 62 25.89 39.64 11.10
N MET A 63 27.11 39.39 11.62
CA MET A 63 27.73 38.06 11.66
C MET A 63 26.90 37.00 12.42
N GLY A 64 26.13 37.41 13.43
CA GLY A 64 25.25 36.51 14.18
C GLY A 64 24.11 35.95 13.31
N ALA A 65 23.51 36.79 12.48
CA ALA A 65 22.44 36.42 11.56
C ALA A 65 22.92 35.43 10.50
N ALA A 66 24.07 35.73 9.88
CA ALA A 66 24.71 34.84 8.92
C ALA A 66 25.08 33.48 9.53
N SER A 67 25.51 33.47 10.81
CA SER A 67 25.80 32.21 11.52
C SER A 67 24.53 31.39 11.80
N TYR A 68 23.41 32.06 12.10
CA TYR A 68 22.11 31.43 12.31
C TYR A 68 21.58 30.79 11.01
N ALA A 69 21.63 31.51 9.88
CA ALA A 69 21.20 30.97 8.61
C ALA A 69 22.06 29.77 8.16
N ALA A 70 23.38 29.89 8.30
CA ALA A 70 24.31 28.80 7.98
C ALA A 70 24.03 27.53 8.81
N ALA A 71 23.64 27.67 10.08
CA ALA A 71 23.30 26.55 10.94
C ALA A 71 22.03 25.79 10.51
N HIS A 72 21.08 26.47 9.85
CA HIS A 72 19.79 25.88 9.43
C HIS A 72 19.82 25.24 8.04
N GLN A 73 20.79 25.56 7.19
CA GLN A 73 20.93 24.98 5.84
C GLN A 73 20.91 23.43 5.83
N PRO A 74 21.62 22.71 6.74
CA PRO A 74 21.55 21.25 6.78
C PRO A 74 20.16 20.70 7.12
N CYS A 75 19.39 21.43 7.93
CA CYS A 75 18.03 21.03 8.30
C CYS A 75 17.07 21.16 7.11
N VAL A 76 17.13 22.28 6.37
CA VAL A 76 16.35 22.46 5.14
C VAL A 76 16.66 21.37 4.12
N ALA A 77 17.95 21.08 3.88
CA ALA A 77 18.37 20.01 2.98
C ALA A 77 17.88 18.63 3.44
N TRP A 78 17.86 18.39 4.76
CA TRP A 78 17.32 17.16 5.34
C TRP A 78 15.80 17.05 5.12
N LEU A 79 15.03 18.12 5.33
CA LEU A 79 13.59 18.14 5.09
C LEU A 79 13.26 17.82 3.63
N MET A 80 13.92 18.51 2.68
CA MET A 80 13.73 18.25 1.24
C MET A 80 14.05 16.82 0.85
N ARG A 81 15.14 16.24 1.41
CA ARG A 81 15.51 14.84 1.15
C ARG A 81 14.45 13.87 1.66
N ASN A 82 13.90 14.09 2.87
CA ASN A 82 12.87 13.22 3.41
C ASN A 82 11.53 13.37 2.66
N GLY A 83 11.22 14.58 2.17
CA GLY A 83 10.09 14.80 1.28
C GLY A 83 10.20 13.98 -0.01
N ALA A 84 11.35 14.04 -0.68
CA ALA A 84 11.59 13.25 -1.90
C ALA A 84 11.56 11.73 -1.65
N GLU A 85 12.05 11.25 -0.49
CA GLU A 85 11.97 9.83 -0.13
C GLU A 85 10.53 9.39 0.14
N ALA A 86 9.71 10.26 0.73
CA ALA A 86 8.29 10.00 0.95
C ALA A 86 7.52 9.89 -0.38
N GLU A 87 7.78 10.78 -1.34
CA GLU A 87 7.19 10.69 -2.69
C GLU A 87 7.62 9.41 -3.42
N ALA A 88 8.90 9.03 -3.33
CA ALA A 88 9.38 7.78 -3.90
C ALA A 88 8.67 6.56 -3.27
N MET A 89 8.47 6.57 -1.95
CA MET A 89 7.75 5.51 -1.26
C MET A 89 6.28 5.42 -1.69
N ALA A 90 5.61 6.56 -1.87
CA ALA A 90 4.24 6.60 -2.39
C ALA A 90 4.14 5.89 -3.76
N ALA A 91 5.06 6.20 -4.68
CA ALA A 91 5.11 5.57 -6.00
C ALA A 91 5.36 4.05 -5.93
N GLU A 92 6.20 3.58 -5.00
CA GLU A 92 6.45 2.14 -4.80
C GLU A 92 5.19 1.42 -4.30
N HIS A 93 4.42 2.05 -3.39
CA HIS A 93 3.13 1.50 -2.93
C HIS A 93 2.10 1.41 -4.06
N GLU A 94 2.01 2.44 -4.92
CA GLU A 94 1.13 2.41 -6.10
C GLU A 94 1.56 1.32 -7.10
N ALA A 95 2.87 1.19 -7.35
CA ALA A 95 3.40 0.16 -8.23
C ALA A 95 3.09 -1.26 -7.70
N MET A 96 3.19 -1.47 -6.40
CA MET A 96 2.85 -2.75 -5.77
C MET A 96 1.34 -3.04 -5.86
N ALA A 97 0.49 -2.04 -5.66
CA ALA A 97 -0.96 -2.16 -5.86
C ALA A 97 -1.28 -2.54 -7.32
N ALA A 98 -0.65 -1.90 -8.29
CA ALA A 98 -0.81 -2.22 -9.71
C ALA A 98 -0.31 -3.63 -10.04
N ALA A 99 0.82 -4.06 -9.47
CA ALA A 99 1.36 -5.41 -9.64
C ALA A 99 0.39 -6.48 -9.10
N TYR A 100 -0.25 -6.24 -7.97
CA TYR A 100 -1.31 -7.12 -7.44
C TYR A 100 -2.50 -7.20 -8.40
N CYS A 101 -3.01 -6.06 -8.87
CA CYS A 101 -4.15 -6.03 -9.78
C CYS A 101 -3.83 -6.72 -11.12
N ALA A 102 -2.62 -6.52 -11.67
CA ALA A 102 -2.17 -7.20 -12.87
C ALA A 102 -2.05 -8.72 -12.66
N ALA A 103 -1.52 -9.15 -11.51
CA ALA A 103 -1.47 -10.56 -11.17
C ALA A 103 -2.88 -11.16 -11.06
N LEU A 104 -3.81 -10.45 -10.40
CA LEU A 104 -5.18 -10.92 -10.23
C LEU A 104 -5.91 -11.06 -11.57
N ALA A 105 -5.68 -10.12 -12.50
CA ALA A 105 -6.27 -10.14 -13.84
C ALA A 105 -5.67 -11.24 -14.75
N ALA A 106 -4.39 -11.56 -14.59
CA ALA A 106 -3.71 -12.57 -15.39
C ALA A 106 -3.89 -14.01 -14.85
N MET A 107 -4.28 -14.15 -13.58
CA MET A 107 -4.47 -15.45 -12.94
C MET A 107 -5.70 -16.18 -13.51
N PRO A 108 -5.61 -17.49 -13.83
CA PRO A 108 -6.79 -18.29 -14.15
C PRO A 108 -7.84 -18.18 -13.04
N THR A 109 -9.11 -18.06 -13.40
CA THR A 109 -10.18 -17.95 -12.42
C THR A 109 -10.56 -19.32 -11.87
N MET A 110 -11.10 -19.36 -10.65
CA MET A 110 -11.64 -20.61 -10.08
C MET A 110 -12.80 -21.17 -10.92
N GLY A 111 -13.52 -20.32 -11.66
CA GLY A 111 -14.56 -20.74 -12.59
C GLY A 111 -13.98 -21.54 -13.77
N GLU A 112 -12.96 -21.02 -14.45
CA GLU A 112 -12.29 -21.70 -15.56
C GLU A 112 -11.67 -23.04 -15.13
N LEU A 113 -11.02 -23.07 -13.95
CA LEU A 113 -10.46 -24.30 -13.39
C LEU A 113 -11.54 -25.33 -13.07
N ALA A 114 -12.65 -24.91 -12.44
CA ALA A 114 -13.77 -25.79 -12.14
C ALA A 114 -14.42 -26.33 -13.43
N GLU A 115 -14.60 -25.50 -14.45
CA GLU A 115 -15.11 -25.93 -15.76
C GLU A 115 -14.21 -26.99 -16.40
N ASN A 116 -12.89 -26.80 -16.34
CA ASN A 116 -11.93 -27.79 -16.84
C ASN A 116 -12.10 -29.16 -16.15
N HIS A 117 -12.20 -29.18 -14.81
CA HIS A 117 -12.42 -30.40 -14.02
C HIS A 117 -13.77 -31.05 -14.30
N LEU A 118 -14.84 -30.25 -14.46
CA LEU A 118 -16.17 -30.76 -14.79
C LEU A 118 -16.18 -31.43 -16.17
N VAL A 119 -15.60 -30.77 -17.18
CA VAL A 119 -15.46 -31.34 -18.53
C VAL A 119 -14.63 -32.62 -18.48
N HIS A 120 -13.51 -32.62 -17.75
CA HIS A 120 -12.68 -33.80 -17.56
C HIS A 120 -13.48 -34.99 -16.98
N GLY A 121 -14.25 -34.74 -15.92
CA GLY A 121 -15.09 -35.74 -15.27
C GLY A 121 -16.15 -36.33 -16.20
N VAL A 122 -16.80 -35.49 -17.02
CA VAL A 122 -17.78 -35.94 -18.03
C VAL A 122 -17.11 -36.78 -19.13
N LEU A 123 -15.95 -36.34 -19.63
CA LEU A 123 -15.21 -37.05 -20.66
C LEU A 123 -14.77 -38.44 -20.19
N LEU A 124 -14.25 -38.55 -18.96
CA LEU A 124 -13.90 -39.83 -18.33
C LEU A 124 -15.14 -40.71 -18.10
N GLY A 125 -16.21 -40.14 -17.54
CA GLY A 125 -17.45 -40.86 -17.25
C GLY A 125 -18.17 -41.40 -18.50
N THR A 126 -17.89 -40.84 -19.67
CA THR A 126 -18.45 -41.28 -20.97
C THR A 126 -17.46 -42.04 -21.84
N ASN A 127 -16.23 -42.32 -21.36
CA ASN A 127 -15.17 -42.96 -22.16
C ASN A 127 -15.26 -44.50 -22.26
N PHE A 128 -16.47 -45.06 -22.31
CA PHE A 128 -16.67 -46.53 -22.31
C PHE A 128 -15.95 -47.27 -23.44
N PHE A 129 -15.91 -46.64 -24.63
CA PHE A 129 -15.30 -47.20 -25.83
C PHE A 129 -13.90 -46.63 -26.12
N GLY A 130 -13.34 -45.81 -25.23
CA GLY A 130 -12.05 -45.14 -25.47
C GLY A 130 -12.10 -44.00 -26.50
N ILE A 131 -13.29 -43.66 -27.04
CA ILE A 131 -13.46 -42.63 -28.08
C ILE A 131 -13.06 -41.23 -27.56
N ASN A 132 -13.24 -40.97 -26.26
CA ASN A 132 -12.96 -39.66 -25.67
C ASN A 132 -11.48 -39.44 -25.33
N THR A 133 -10.58 -40.38 -25.65
CA THR A 133 -9.15 -40.28 -25.30
C THR A 133 -8.49 -39.00 -25.85
N VAL A 134 -8.81 -38.60 -27.10
CA VAL A 134 -8.27 -37.36 -27.68
C VAL A 134 -8.85 -36.11 -26.99
N PRO A 135 -10.18 -35.97 -26.82
CA PRO A 135 -10.76 -34.89 -26.02
C PRO A 135 -10.19 -34.76 -24.59
N ILE A 136 -9.94 -35.88 -23.90
CA ILE A 136 -9.34 -35.90 -22.56
C ILE A 136 -7.95 -35.26 -22.61
N ALA A 137 -7.09 -35.69 -23.53
CA ALA A 137 -5.74 -35.15 -23.67
C ALA A 137 -5.75 -33.64 -24.00
N VAL A 138 -6.73 -33.16 -24.77
CA VAL A 138 -6.89 -31.72 -25.05
C VAL A 138 -7.29 -30.95 -23.79
N ASN A 139 -8.21 -31.47 -22.99
CA ASN A 139 -8.62 -30.85 -21.73
C ASN A 139 -7.50 -30.84 -20.68
N GLU A 140 -6.72 -31.93 -20.57
CA GLU A 140 -5.52 -32.00 -19.72
C GLU A 140 -4.43 -31.01 -20.18
N ALA A 141 -4.25 -30.83 -21.49
CA ALA A 141 -3.30 -29.86 -22.03
C ALA A 141 -3.71 -28.41 -21.72
N ASP A 142 -5.00 -28.09 -21.77
CA ASP A 142 -5.49 -26.78 -21.37
C ASP A 142 -5.33 -26.53 -19.86
N TYR A 143 -5.53 -27.56 -19.03
CA TYR A 143 -5.20 -27.49 -17.61
C TYR A 143 -3.70 -27.22 -17.38
N ALA A 144 -2.82 -27.92 -18.09
CA ALA A 144 -1.39 -27.69 -18.02
C ALA A 144 -0.99 -26.27 -18.46
N ARG A 145 -1.67 -25.71 -19.47
CA ARG A 145 -1.51 -24.31 -19.89
C ARG A 145 -1.89 -23.35 -18.76
N MET A 146 -3.04 -23.56 -18.10
CA MET A 146 -3.45 -22.76 -16.94
C MET A 146 -2.48 -22.89 -15.75
N TRP A 147 -1.92 -24.07 -15.52
CA TRP A 147 -0.88 -24.28 -14.51
C TRP A 147 0.35 -23.40 -14.78
N VAL A 148 0.87 -23.44 -16.00
CA VAL A 148 2.02 -22.61 -16.39
C VAL A 148 1.69 -21.12 -16.29
N GLN A 149 0.48 -20.72 -16.70
CA GLN A 149 0.01 -19.33 -16.60
C GLN A 149 -0.03 -18.86 -15.13
N ALA A 150 -0.60 -19.66 -14.23
CA ALA A 150 -0.67 -19.34 -12.81
C ALA A 150 0.72 -19.23 -12.16
N ALA A 151 1.61 -20.19 -12.44
CA ALA A 151 2.98 -20.17 -11.94
C ALA A 151 3.79 -18.97 -12.46
N THR A 152 3.61 -18.61 -13.74
CA THR A 152 4.25 -17.44 -14.34
C THR A 152 3.75 -16.14 -13.70
N THR A 153 2.44 -16.06 -13.47
CA THR A 153 1.80 -14.90 -12.83
C THR A 153 2.34 -14.68 -11.41
N MET A 154 2.39 -15.74 -10.59
CA MET A 154 2.96 -15.65 -9.25
C MET A 154 4.45 -15.33 -9.25
N SER A 155 5.21 -15.84 -10.23
CA SER A 155 6.64 -15.53 -10.36
C SER A 155 6.88 -14.04 -10.65
N ALA A 156 6.07 -13.44 -11.52
CA ALA A 156 6.15 -12.00 -11.80
C ALA A 156 5.74 -11.17 -10.57
N TYR A 157 4.68 -11.57 -9.88
CA TYR A 157 4.21 -10.91 -8.66
C TYR A 157 5.22 -11.00 -7.51
N ASP A 158 5.87 -12.15 -7.34
CA ASP A 158 6.94 -12.37 -6.35
C ASP A 158 8.17 -11.50 -6.63
N ALA A 159 8.55 -11.34 -7.90
CA ALA A 159 9.62 -10.44 -8.30
C ALA A 159 9.31 -8.98 -7.94
N ALA A 160 8.09 -8.51 -8.24
CA ALA A 160 7.65 -7.16 -7.85
C ALA A 160 7.60 -6.99 -6.32
N SER A 161 7.06 -7.98 -5.61
CA SER A 161 6.98 -8.01 -4.14
C SER A 161 8.34 -7.99 -3.48
N THR A 162 9.33 -8.67 -4.07
CA THR A 162 10.72 -8.67 -3.59
C THR A 162 11.36 -7.28 -3.73
N VAL A 163 11.17 -6.60 -4.86
CA VAL A 163 11.65 -5.23 -5.06
C VAL A 163 11.00 -4.28 -4.07
N PHE A 164 9.69 -4.36 -3.91
CA PHE A 164 8.93 -3.56 -2.95
C PHE A 164 9.40 -3.80 -1.50
N SER A 165 9.56 -5.07 -1.10
CA SER A 165 10.01 -5.42 0.26
C SER A 165 11.45 -5.00 0.55
N ALA A 166 12.29 -4.91 -0.47
CA ALA A 166 13.66 -4.39 -0.34
C ALA A 166 13.70 -2.86 -0.15
N ARG A 167 12.60 -2.16 -0.45
CA ARG A 167 12.47 -0.72 -0.23
C ARG A 167 12.23 -0.43 1.25
N ALA A 168 13.30 -0.08 1.97
CA ALA A 168 13.20 0.47 3.32
C ALA A 168 13.27 2.01 3.27
N PRO A 169 12.34 2.74 3.91
CA PRO A 169 12.43 4.20 4.03
C PRO A 169 13.78 4.60 4.61
N GLN A 170 14.56 5.40 3.87
CA GLN A 170 15.88 5.85 4.33
C GLN A 170 15.76 7.10 5.22
N THR A 171 15.17 6.95 6.40
CA THR A 171 15.06 8.05 7.38
C THR A 171 16.42 8.26 8.04
N THR A 172 17.07 9.37 7.73
CA THR A 172 18.26 9.80 8.48
C THR A 172 17.85 10.63 9.68
N PRO A 173 18.55 10.57 10.82
CA PRO A 173 18.27 11.46 11.95
C PRO A 173 18.38 12.92 11.54
N ALA A 174 17.51 13.77 12.08
CA ALA A 174 17.56 15.21 11.84
C ALA A 174 18.93 15.79 12.28
N PRO A 175 19.57 16.66 11.48
CA PRO A 175 20.82 17.32 11.85
C PRO A 175 20.65 18.15 13.12
N ARG A 176 21.66 18.15 13.99
CA ARG A 176 21.67 19.00 15.19
C ARG A 176 22.02 20.43 14.81
N LEU A 177 21.12 21.38 15.10
CA LEU A 177 21.26 22.80 14.79
C LEU A 177 22.25 23.55 15.72
N ILE A 178 22.59 22.97 16.88
CA ILE A 178 23.42 23.61 17.91
C ILE A 178 24.59 22.67 18.23
N HIS A 179 25.83 23.12 18.02
CA HIS A 179 26.94 22.64 18.85
C HIS A 179 26.61 23.08 20.27
N SER A 180 26.20 22.15 21.11
CA SER A 180 25.90 22.46 22.50
C SER A 180 27.11 23.14 23.13
N LEU A 181 26.93 24.39 23.60
CA LEU A 181 27.77 24.93 24.69
C LEU A 181 27.71 24.05 25.95
N SER A 182 26.81 23.06 25.97
CA SER A 182 26.74 21.96 26.92
C SER A 182 27.70 20.80 26.59
N ASP A 183 29.00 21.07 26.60
CA ASP A 183 29.85 20.19 27.43
C ASP A 183 29.74 20.58 28.92
N ASN A 184 29.10 21.72 29.28
CA ASN A 184 28.98 22.21 30.66
C ASN A 184 27.72 23.08 30.99
N ALA A 185 26.45 22.63 30.84
CA ALA A 185 25.32 23.34 31.49
C ALA A 185 24.10 22.45 31.82
N PRO A 186 23.39 22.69 32.95
CA PRO A 186 22.41 21.75 33.50
C PRO A 186 21.04 21.81 32.81
N ASN A 187 20.40 20.64 32.84
CA ASN A 187 19.15 20.24 32.20
C ASN A 187 18.01 21.27 32.32
N VAL A 188 17.53 21.80 31.18
CA VAL A 188 16.31 22.64 31.10
C VAL A 188 15.37 22.02 30.07
N LEU A 189 14.56 21.05 30.50
CA LEU A 189 13.46 20.50 29.72
C LEU A 189 12.15 21.18 30.17
N PRO A 190 11.59 22.09 29.36
CA PRO A 190 10.21 21.88 28.91
C PRO A 190 9.92 22.48 27.51
N GLN A 191 10.70 22.16 26.46
CA GLN A 191 10.37 22.62 25.09
C GLN A 191 10.05 21.48 24.10
N ALA A 192 10.33 20.23 24.45
CA ALA A 192 9.99 19.05 23.62
C ALA A 192 8.46 18.80 23.52
N ALA A 193 7.64 19.46 24.34
CA ALA A 193 6.19 19.27 24.35
C ALA A 193 5.46 19.96 23.18
N SER A 194 6.05 20.99 22.56
CA SER A 194 5.40 21.73 21.45
C SER A 194 5.40 20.96 20.12
N VAL A 195 6.43 20.16 19.86
CA VAL A 195 6.54 19.29 18.68
C VAL A 195 5.62 18.06 18.79
N LEU A 196 5.21 17.69 20.01
CA LEU A 196 4.21 16.64 20.23
C LEU A 196 2.77 17.14 20.07
N GLY A 197 2.54 18.45 20.03
CA GLY A 197 1.21 19.05 19.78
C GLY A 197 0.78 19.00 18.30
N SER A 198 1.71 19.17 17.36
CA SER A 198 1.41 19.04 15.92
C SER A 198 1.17 17.58 15.51
N TRP A 199 1.63 16.62 16.31
CA TRP A 199 1.36 15.20 16.13
C TRP A 199 -0.13 14.88 16.35
N SER A 200 -0.77 15.45 17.38
CA SER A 200 -2.21 15.27 17.61
C SER A 200 -3.06 15.89 16.51
N GLU A 201 -2.69 17.06 16.00
CA GLU A 201 -3.41 17.73 14.90
C GLU A 201 -3.31 16.92 13.60
N PHE A 202 -2.12 16.39 13.29
CA PHE A 202 -1.93 15.45 12.19
C PHE A 202 -2.79 14.17 12.34
N TRP A 203 -2.84 13.58 13.54
CA TRP A 203 -3.63 12.36 13.78
C TRP A 203 -5.12 12.59 13.68
N GLU A 204 -5.62 13.75 14.12
CA GLU A 204 -7.03 14.09 14.00
C GLU A 204 -7.43 14.31 12.54
N GLU A 205 -6.60 15.01 11.75
CA GLU A 205 -6.80 15.17 10.31
C GLU A 205 -6.73 13.83 9.56
N PHE A 206 -5.78 12.97 9.92
CA PHE A 206 -5.62 11.62 9.37
C PHE A 206 -6.85 10.74 9.67
N LEU A 207 -7.32 10.72 10.92
CA LEU A 207 -8.50 9.96 11.32
C LEU A 207 -9.79 10.53 10.72
N TYR A 208 -9.85 11.85 10.50
CA TYR A 208 -10.97 12.51 9.83
C TYR A 208 -11.04 12.13 8.35
N ASN A 209 -9.92 12.16 7.62
CA ASN A 209 -9.87 11.71 6.23
C ASN A 209 -10.16 10.21 6.09
N LEU A 210 -9.69 9.38 7.01
CA LEU A 210 -10.06 7.97 7.10
C LEU A 210 -11.56 7.78 7.39
N GLY A 211 -12.11 8.62 8.27
CA GLY A 211 -13.53 8.63 8.62
C GLY A 211 -14.44 9.06 7.47
N GLU A 212 -14.03 10.03 6.65
CA GLU A 212 -14.73 10.44 5.42
C GLU A 212 -14.73 9.32 4.38
N ILE A 213 -13.57 8.70 4.11
CA ILE A 213 -13.50 7.55 3.20
C ILE A 213 -14.40 6.40 3.71
N PHE A 214 -14.44 6.20 5.02
CA PHE A 214 -15.32 5.24 5.67
C PHE A 214 -16.80 5.62 5.56
N SER A 215 -17.15 6.91 5.70
CA SER A 215 -18.53 7.39 5.59
C SER A 215 -19.07 7.29 4.16
N TYR A 216 -18.26 7.56 3.14
CA TYR A 216 -18.64 7.34 1.74
C TYR A 216 -18.86 5.85 1.43
N ALA A 217 -18.01 4.97 1.99
CA ALA A 217 -18.20 3.53 1.91
C ALA A 217 -19.46 3.08 2.67
N TRP A 218 -19.76 3.70 3.82
CA TRP A 218 -20.92 3.46 4.67
C TRP A 218 -22.25 3.87 4.03
N ASP A 219 -22.34 5.08 3.47
CA ASP A 219 -23.54 5.56 2.79
C ASP A 219 -23.86 4.73 1.54
N SER A 220 -22.82 4.26 0.84
CA SER A 220 -22.94 3.31 -0.26
C SER A 220 -23.50 1.96 0.20
N MET A 221 -23.20 1.55 1.43
CA MET A 221 -23.68 0.32 2.08
C MET A 221 -25.17 0.41 2.45
N VAL A 222 -25.62 1.55 2.97
CA VAL A 222 -27.03 1.81 3.30
C VAL A 222 -27.90 1.81 2.03
N VAL A 223 -27.38 2.33 0.92
CA VAL A 223 -28.05 2.32 -0.40
C VAL A 223 -28.18 0.90 -0.98
N LEU A 224 -27.31 -0.04 -0.59
CA LEU A 224 -27.35 -1.46 -0.99
C LEU A 224 -28.19 -2.36 -0.08
N GLY A 225 -28.82 -1.80 0.98
CA GLY A 225 -29.86 -2.48 1.76
C GLY A 225 -29.39 -3.55 2.76
N MET A 226 -28.23 -3.36 3.38
CA MET A 226 -27.66 -4.29 4.39
C MET A 226 -28.13 -3.91 5.82
N ASP A 227 -28.52 -4.90 6.65
CA ASP A 227 -29.27 -4.70 7.90
C ASP A 227 -28.39 -4.26 9.11
N ILE A 228 -28.90 -3.31 9.89
CA ILE A 228 -28.21 -2.59 10.99
C ILE A 228 -28.17 -3.43 12.29
N GLY A 229 -29.06 -4.43 12.43
CA GLY A 229 -29.20 -5.23 13.65
C GLY A 229 -28.04 -6.18 13.97
N GLU A 230 -27.28 -6.65 12.97
CA GLU A 230 -26.13 -7.54 13.16
C GLU A 230 -24.85 -6.78 13.54
N TYR A 231 -24.70 -5.53 13.07
CA TYR A 231 -23.54 -4.68 13.31
C TYR A 231 -23.35 -4.27 14.78
N LEU A 232 -24.45 -4.04 15.52
CA LEU A 232 -24.38 -3.68 16.95
C LEU A 232 -24.02 -4.88 17.84
N GLY A 233 -24.10 -6.11 17.33
CA GLY A 233 -23.76 -7.34 18.05
C GLY A 233 -22.28 -7.75 17.92
N ASP A 234 -21.65 -7.46 16.77
CA ASP A 234 -20.22 -7.67 16.54
C ASP A 234 -19.68 -6.65 15.50
N PRO A 235 -19.26 -5.45 15.94
CA PRO A 235 -18.86 -4.38 15.04
C PRO A 235 -17.56 -4.69 14.28
N ILE A 236 -16.72 -5.59 14.80
CA ILE A 236 -15.43 -5.97 14.18
C ILE A 236 -15.62 -7.11 13.18
N GLY A 237 -16.41 -8.13 13.52
CA GLY A 237 -16.76 -9.21 12.59
C GLY A 237 -17.55 -8.70 11.39
N PHE A 238 -18.40 -7.70 11.61
CA PHE A 238 -19.17 -7.06 10.54
C PHE A 238 -18.30 -6.14 9.65
N LEU A 239 -17.30 -5.45 10.20
CA LEU A 239 -16.28 -4.74 9.41
C LEU A 239 -15.52 -5.68 8.47
N ILE A 240 -15.20 -6.89 8.92
CA ILE A 240 -14.54 -7.91 8.11
C ILE A 240 -15.48 -8.43 7.01
N ALA A 241 -16.76 -8.66 7.31
CA ALA A 241 -17.75 -9.14 6.34
C ALA A 241 -18.18 -8.07 5.30
N ALA A 242 -18.30 -6.81 5.72
CA ALA A 242 -18.66 -5.68 4.87
C ALA A 242 -17.54 -5.31 3.88
N VAL A 243 -16.28 -5.38 4.31
CA VAL A 243 -15.11 -5.26 3.43
C VAL A 243 -15.14 -6.34 2.35
N ILE A 244 -15.48 -7.59 2.71
CA ILE A 244 -15.62 -8.70 1.76
C ILE A 244 -16.80 -8.49 0.78
N GLY A 245 -17.92 -7.91 1.23
CA GLY A 245 -19.10 -7.61 0.41
C GLY A 245 -18.92 -6.42 -0.54
N PHE A 246 -18.27 -5.34 -0.09
CA PHE A 246 -18.00 -4.13 -0.88
C PHE A 246 -17.07 -4.40 -2.07
N PHE A 247 -16.06 -5.27 -1.90
CA PHE A 247 -15.20 -5.74 -3.00
C PHE A 247 -15.91 -6.70 -3.98
N TRP A 248 -17.03 -7.33 -3.60
CA TRP A 248 -17.83 -8.18 -4.48
C TRP A 248 -18.85 -7.38 -5.32
N GLY A 249 -19.42 -6.29 -4.81
CA GLY A 249 -20.36 -5.43 -5.54
C GLY A 249 -19.71 -4.56 -6.63
N LEU A 250 -18.43 -4.19 -6.46
CA LEU A 250 -17.66 -3.42 -7.43
C LEU A 250 -17.06 -4.27 -8.58
N ARG A 251 -17.21 -5.61 -8.55
CA ARG A 251 -16.78 -6.50 -9.65
C ARG A 251 -17.55 -6.31 -10.96
N VAL A 252 -18.62 -5.49 -11.00
CA VAL A 252 -19.34 -5.19 -12.25
C VAL A 252 -18.72 -4.00 -13.02
N TRP A 253 -17.84 -3.21 -12.40
CA TRP A 253 -17.11 -2.13 -13.08
C TRP A 253 -15.60 -2.30 -12.87
N SER A 254 -15.05 -3.34 -13.51
CA SER A 254 -13.63 -3.61 -13.54
C SER A 254 -12.84 -2.56 -14.32
N CYS A 255 -11.63 -2.26 -13.82
CA CYS A 255 -10.47 -1.81 -14.58
C CYS A 255 -10.65 -0.59 -15.49
N VAL A 256 -10.80 0.59 -14.88
CA VAL A 256 -10.19 1.85 -15.33
C VAL A 256 -9.59 2.53 -14.10
#